data_AF-A0A617LW92-F1
#
_entry.id   AF-A0A617LW92-F1
#
_cell.length_a   1.000
_cell.length_b   1.000
_cell.length_c   1.000
_cell.angle_alpha   90.00
_cell.angle_beta   90.00
_cell.angle_gamma   90.00
#
_symmetry.space_group_name_H-M   'P 1'
#
loop_
_entity.id
_entity.type
_entity.pdbx_description
1 polymer ?
#
loop_
_entity_poly.entity_id
_entity_poly.type
_entity_poly.pdbx_seq_one_letter_code
_entity_poly.pdbx_strand_id
1 'polypeptide(L)'
;PERAESVVALWGYPADSDGTLASTLPPDVARSFGLDDLAQVLENTKSAPVHMQPVVPTRVTKVEPQVKKTVKPEPTTVKPKVIEDKDTLAIRALDAAVGDWMLKGATLEIDPARYIKSSLAFFFDKRVVAEWAGSTYRPTLWLGKSNFVAVELPNAQGNRGVHVVKFIPQAEYDKRSVQLTDAAMALARFGYYRENSLSKTEDWSYADGKTDYLIIQSFCDRWVNYALTELVKHKRNDLPLLLSEQIALADALGAIKTADGSKEVLARLLQNSKTLSVQFRSGITKAITELRAEALAKWDDAQDAWLSLVALNDHALEGDLLLSAIQKALKKRSKNTHAAVVKKSLSEIRPILDTAALFADCENADDFSELVTGLATLVKSLGDSGDYPADISPDSSTLTDSLNALTEGGIWMTILKLRGINQSEDPLRQWQLLCELDGVLINRLMMTMQSWQQVHKRVLANITAYNHSHGGHQISEFRTQIESTLQELHQVLDAMQSVAGEQYDNA
;
A
#
# COMPACT_ATOMS: atom_id res chain seq x y z
N PRO A 1 -41.35 12.55 13.42
CA PRO A 1 -42.25 11.84 12.46
C PRO A 1 -41.83 10.39 12.22
N GLU A 2 -40.66 10.14 11.61
CA GLU A 2 -40.20 8.77 11.21
C GLU A 2 -40.09 7.78 12.39
N ARG A 3 -39.70 8.26 13.57
CA ARG A 3 -39.59 7.44 14.78
C ARG A 3 -40.96 7.02 15.34
N ALA A 4 -41.97 7.89 15.24
CA ALA A 4 -43.33 7.56 15.63
C ALA A 4 -43.97 6.54 14.68
N GLU A 5 -43.74 6.69 13.37
CA GLU A 5 -44.18 5.75 12.35
C GLU A 5 -43.57 4.35 12.56
N SER A 6 -42.29 4.28 12.93
CA SER A 6 -41.62 3.01 13.23
C SER A 6 -42.20 2.31 14.46
N VAL A 7 -42.48 3.06 15.55
CA VAL A 7 -43.08 2.50 16.77
C VAL A 7 -44.50 2.03 16.50
N VAL A 8 -45.30 2.81 15.77
CA VAL A 8 -46.66 2.45 15.36
C VAL A 8 -46.67 1.23 14.45
N ALA A 9 -45.74 1.11 13.50
CA ALA A 9 -45.66 -0.05 12.61
C ALA A 9 -45.30 -1.36 13.33
N LEU A 10 -44.43 -1.29 14.34
CA LEU A 10 -43.97 -2.45 15.10
C LEU A 10 -44.94 -2.87 16.21
N TRP A 11 -45.50 -1.91 16.94
CA TRP A 11 -46.29 -2.15 18.15
C TRP A 11 -47.78 -1.83 18.00
N GLY A 12 -48.16 -1.10 16.96
CA GLY A 12 -49.54 -0.75 16.66
C GLY A 12 -50.24 -1.72 15.71
N TYR A 13 -49.57 -2.75 15.18
CA TYR A 13 -50.20 -3.72 14.28
C TYR A 13 -51.26 -4.56 15.02
N PRO A 14 -52.45 -4.84 14.44
CA PRO A 14 -52.92 -4.54 13.08
C PRO A 14 -53.84 -3.31 12.98
N ALA A 15 -53.54 -2.21 13.68
CA ALA A 15 -54.39 -1.01 13.62
C ALA A 15 -54.40 -0.35 12.24
N ASP A 16 -55.60 0.03 11.82
CA ASP A 16 -55.96 0.65 10.54
C ASP A 16 -56.61 2.04 10.71
N SER A 17 -56.83 2.48 11.96
CA SER A 17 -57.38 3.79 12.33
C SER A 17 -56.83 4.24 13.69
N ASP A 18 -56.92 5.54 13.99
CA ASP A 18 -56.46 6.08 15.28
C ASP A 18 -57.17 5.42 16.48
N GLY A 19 -58.46 5.05 16.31
CA GLY A 19 -59.24 4.35 17.33
C GLY A 19 -58.84 2.89 17.53
N THR A 20 -58.41 2.19 16.47
CA THR A 20 -57.85 0.83 16.59
C THR A 20 -56.42 0.86 17.09
N LEU A 21 -55.67 1.92 16.79
CA LEU A 21 -54.31 2.14 17.28
C LEU A 21 -54.27 2.43 18.79
N ALA A 22 -55.20 3.23 19.29
CA ALA A 22 -55.38 3.46 20.74
C ALA A 22 -55.74 2.17 21.50
N SER A 23 -56.28 1.16 20.82
CA SER A 23 -56.59 -0.15 21.40
C SER A 23 -55.41 -1.13 21.37
N THR A 24 -54.48 -0.98 20.42
CA THR A 24 -53.36 -1.91 20.21
C THR A 24 -52.03 -1.41 20.77
N LEU A 25 -51.81 -0.08 20.81
CA LEU A 25 -50.57 0.54 21.27
C LEU A 25 -50.78 1.25 22.62
N PRO A 26 -50.29 0.68 23.75
CA PRO A 26 -50.37 1.36 25.04
C PRO A 26 -49.58 2.68 25.06
N PRO A 27 -50.11 3.77 25.64
CA PRO A 27 -49.42 5.07 25.72
C PRO A 27 -48.04 5.01 26.39
N ASP A 28 -47.86 4.10 27.35
CA ASP A 28 -46.58 3.92 28.05
C ASP A 28 -45.46 3.38 27.15
N VAL A 29 -45.81 2.61 26.11
CA VAL A 29 -44.85 2.18 25.09
C VAL A 29 -44.37 3.40 24.30
N ALA A 30 -45.27 4.29 23.90
CA ALA A 30 -44.89 5.53 23.21
C ALA A 30 -43.99 6.43 24.08
N ARG A 31 -44.29 6.57 25.38
CA ARG A 31 -43.43 7.28 26.35
C ARG A 31 -42.04 6.67 26.47
N SER A 32 -41.95 5.34 26.47
CA SER A 32 -40.67 4.61 26.56
C SER A 32 -39.74 4.91 25.38
N PHE A 33 -40.29 5.33 24.24
CA PHE A 33 -39.54 5.76 23.06
C PHE A 33 -39.37 7.27 22.94
N GLY A 34 -39.76 8.05 23.95
CA GLY A 34 -39.68 9.51 23.98
C GLY A 34 -40.69 10.19 23.05
N LEU A 35 -41.86 9.57 22.85
CA LEU A 35 -42.94 10.07 21.99
C LEU A 35 -44.13 10.54 22.84
N ASP A 36 -43.92 11.57 23.66
CA ASP A 36 -44.93 12.07 24.60
C ASP A 36 -46.19 12.62 23.91
N ASP A 37 -46.02 13.30 22.77
CA ASP A 37 -47.14 13.80 21.96
C ASP A 37 -48.02 12.65 21.44
N LEU A 38 -47.39 11.56 20.99
CA LEU A 38 -48.10 10.37 20.51
C LEU A 38 -48.83 9.67 21.67
N ALA A 39 -48.19 9.56 22.83
CA ALA A 39 -48.81 9.01 24.03
C ALA A 39 -50.06 9.81 24.43
N GLN A 40 -49.98 11.14 24.35
CA GLN A 40 -51.11 12.02 24.65
C GLN A 40 -52.25 11.91 23.63
N VAL A 41 -51.93 11.68 22.35
CA VAL A 41 -52.94 11.41 21.31
C VAL A 41 -53.65 10.06 21.57
N LEU A 42 -52.90 9.02 21.95
CA LEU A 42 -53.45 7.70 22.25
C LEU A 42 -54.37 7.72 23.48
N GLU A 43 -54.03 8.48 24.53
CA GLU A 43 -54.86 8.62 25.73
C GLU A 43 -56.16 9.38 25.49
N ASN A 44 -56.16 10.32 24.54
CA ASN A 44 -57.31 11.16 24.24
C ASN A 44 -58.23 10.57 23.16
N THR A 45 -57.82 9.48 22.51
CA THR A 45 -58.59 8.82 21.43
C THR A 45 -59.46 7.70 21.99
N LYS A 46 -60.75 7.68 21.63
CA LYS A 46 -61.68 6.62 22.07
C LYS A 46 -61.34 5.29 21.38
N SER A 47 -61.04 4.26 22.16
CA SER A 47 -60.72 2.91 21.70
C SER A 47 -61.86 2.27 20.89
N ALA A 48 -61.51 1.65 19.76
CA ALA A 48 -62.41 0.87 18.90
C ALA A 48 -62.03 -0.64 18.91
N PRO A 49 -63.00 -1.57 18.75
CA PRO A 49 -62.71 -3.00 18.77
C PRO A 49 -61.88 -3.44 17.56
N VAL A 50 -60.83 -4.23 17.82
CA VAL A 50 -59.93 -4.79 16.78
C VAL A 50 -60.61 -5.99 16.12
N HIS A 51 -60.83 -5.94 14.80
CA HIS A 51 -61.41 -7.05 14.05
C HIS A 51 -60.32 -8.08 13.70
N MET A 52 -60.18 -9.13 14.51
CA MET A 52 -59.33 -10.28 14.16
C MET A 52 -60.14 -11.25 13.29
N GLN A 53 -59.78 -11.42 12.01
CA GLN A 53 -60.27 -12.56 11.23
C GLN A 53 -59.47 -13.82 11.60
N PRO A 54 -60.10 -14.90 12.08
CA PRO A 54 -59.42 -16.17 12.28
C PRO A 54 -59.36 -16.96 10.97
N VAL A 55 -58.15 -17.35 10.56
CA VAL A 55 -57.92 -18.33 9.50
C VAL A 55 -58.20 -19.73 10.07
N VAL A 56 -59.26 -20.40 9.58
CA VAL A 56 -59.57 -21.80 9.92
C VAL A 56 -59.13 -22.71 8.76
N PRO A 57 -58.39 -23.82 9.02
CA PRO A 57 -57.95 -24.72 7.96
C PRO A 57 -59.08 -25.66 7.48
N THR A 58 -59.26 -25.73 6.16
CA THR A 58 -60.31 -26.51 5.49
C THR A 58 -60.10 -28.02 5.66
N ARG A 59 -61.06 -28.69 6.30
CA ARG A 59 -61.12 -30.16 6.43
C ARG A 59 -61.96 -30.73 5.28
N VAL A 60 -61.41 -31.71 4.56
CA VAL A 60 -62.07 -32.49 3.51
C VAL A 60 -63.24 -33.28 4.11
N THR A 61 -64.43 -33.22 3.50
CA THR A 61 -65.50 -34.20 3.79
C THR A 61 -66.30 -34.55 2.54
N LYS A 62 -66.64 -35.84 2.48
CA LYS A 62 -67.23 -36.62 1.38
C LYS A 62 -68.59 -36.13 0.89
N VAL A 63 -68.81 -36.41 -0.39
CA VAL A 63 -70.05 -36.28 -1.18
C VAL A 63 -71.02 -37.42 -0.86
N GLU A 64 -72.33 -37.13 -0.78
CA GLU A 64 -73.42 -37.99 -1.29
C GLU A 64 -74.79 -37.24 -1.31
N PRO A 65 -75.82 -37.69 -2.03
CA PRO A 65 -76.24 -37.10 -3.31
C PRO A 65 -77.59 -36.39 -3.24
N GLN A 66 -77.83 -35.41 -4.13
CA GLN A 66 -79.17 -34.83 -4.34
C GLN A 66 -79.76 -35.17 -5.72
N VAL A 67 -81.04 -35.49 -5.64
CA VAL A 67 -81.95 -36.03 -6.66
C VAL A 67 -82.31 -34.98 -7.71
N LYS A 68 -82.44 -35.45 -8.95
CA LYS A 68 -82.86 -34.75 -10.17
C LYS A 68 -84.18 -33.98 -10.01
N LYS A 69 -84.20 -32.72 -10.46
CA LYS A 69 -85.35 -32.09 -11.13
C LYS A 69 -84.90 -31.27 -12.33
N THR A 70 -85.81 -31.19 -13.30
CA THR A 70 -85.57 -31.14 -14.75
C THR A 70 -85.60 -29.70 -15.30
N VAL A 71 -84.56 -29.35 -16.06
CA VAL A 71 -84.42 -28.50 -17.27
C VAL A 71 -85.49 -27.43 -17.60
N LYS A 72 -85.01 -26.19 -17.80
CA LYS A 72 -85.25 -25.38 -19.02
C LYS A 72 -84.00 -24.52 -19.35
N PRO A 73 -83.65 -24.31 -20.64
CA PRO A 73 -82.34 -23.79 -21.04
C PRO A 73 -82.31 -22.26 -21.16
N GLU A 74 -81.23 -21.65 -20.69
CA GLU A 74 -80.89 -20.25 -20.94
C GLU A 74 -79.48 -20.15 -21.56
N PRO A 75 -79.20 -19.06 -22.29
CA PRO A 75 -78.28 -19.03 -23.41
C PRO A 75 -76.82 -18.99 -22.99
N THR A 76 -75.97 -19.47 -23.90
CA THR A 76 -74.52 -19.45 -23.86
C THR A 76 -73.98 -18.03 -23.62
N THR A 77 -73.81 -17.64 -22.36
CA THR A 77 -72.98 -16.48 -22.00
C THR A 77 -71.52 -16.92 -22.09
N VAL A 78 -70.90 -16.53 -23.20
CA VAL A 78 -69.45 -16.51 -23.35
C VAL A 78 -68.86 -15.77 -22.16
N LYS A 79 -68.14 -16.48 -21.27
CA LYS A 79 -67.33 -15.85 -20.23
C LYS A 79 -66.41 -14.84 -20.92
N PRO A 80 -66.43 -13.54 -20.57
CA PRO A 80 -65.48 -12.60 -21.12
C PRO A 80 -64.08 -13.09 -20.75
N LYS A 81 -63.26 -13.31 -21.76
CA LYS A 81 -61.84 -13.61 -21.62
C LYS A 81 -61.22 -12.36 -21.00
N VAL A 82 -60.94 -12.39 -19.70
CA VAL A 82 -60.14 -11.35 -19.05
C VAL A 82 -58.80 -11.37 -19.75
N ILE A 83 -58.52 -10.34 -20.55
CA ILE A 83 -57.19 -10.13 -21.13
C ILE A 83 -56.35 -9.70 -19.93
N GLU A 84 -55.59 -10.64 -19.36
CA GLU A 84 -54.63 -10.32 -18.30
C GLU A 84 -53.63 -9.29 -18.83
N ASP A 85 -53.40 -8.23 -18.05
CA ASP A 85 -52.44 -7.19 -18.39
C ASP A 85 -51.04 -7.79 -18.59
N LYS A 86 -50.28 -7.25 -19.55
CA LYS A 86 -48.96 -7.75 -19.96
C LYS A 86 -48.00 -7.82 -18.77
N ASP A 87 -48.08 -6.84 -17.88
CA ASP A 87 -47.24 -6.77 -16.68
C ASP A 87 -47.66 -7.81 -15.64
N THR A 88 -48.97 -8.10 -15.51
CA THR A 88 -49.47 -9.14 -14.60
C THR A 88 -48.99 -10.53 -15.02
N LEU A 89 -48.97 -10.81 -16.34
CA LEU A 89 -48.43 -12.05 -16.88
C LEU A 89 -46.91 -12.16 -16.69
N ALA A 90 -46.19 -11.07 -16.91
CA ALA A 90 -44.73 -11.03 -16.77
C ALA A 90 -44.30 -11.23 -15.30
N ILE A 91 -44.98 -10.58 -14.35
CA ILE A 91 -44.71 -10.75 -12.92
C ILE A 91 -45.03 -12.18 -12.45
N ARG A 92 -46.14 -12.78 -12.91
CA ARG A 92 -46.45 -14.18 -12.57
C ARG A 92 -45.37 -15.15 -13.08
N ALA A 93 -44.87 -14.93 -14.30
CA ALA A 93 -43.78 -15.73 -14.85
C ALA A 93 -42.46 -15.52 -14.09
N LEU A 94 -42.17 -14.27 -13.71
CA LEU A 94 -41.00 -13.91 -12.92
C LEU A 94 -41.03 -14.57 -11.54
N ASP A 95 -42.16 -14.50 -10.83
CA ASP A 95 -42.34 -15.13 -9.52
C ASP A 95 -42.18 -16.65 -9.59
N ALA A 96 -42.73 -17.29 -10.63
CA ALA A 96 -42.57 -18.73 -10.82
C ALA A 96 -41.11 -19.10 -11.07
N ALA A 97 -40.40 -18.34 -11.92
CA ALA A 97 -38.99 -18.56 -12.23
C ALA A 97 -38.09 -18.39 -10.99
N VAL A 98 -38.31 -17.34 -10.20
CA VAL A 98 -37.53 -17.06 -8.97
C VAL A 98 -37.87 -18.07 -7.87
N GLY A 99 -39.14 -18.44 -7.72
CA GLY A 99 -39.58 -19.45 -6.77
C GLY A 99 -39.02 -20.84 -7.08
N ASP A 100 -39.03 -21.25 -8.35
CA ASP A 100 -38.44 -22.53 -8.80
C ASP A 100 -36.93 -22.54 -8.65
N TRP A 101 -36.27 -21.41 -8.94
CA TRP A 101 -34.84 -21.25 -8.73
C TRP A 101 -34.44 -21.44 -7.27
N MET A 102 -35.09 -20.72 -6.35
CA MET A 102 -34.78 -20.81 -4.93
C MET A 102 -35.18 -22.20 -4.39
N LEU A 103 -36.46 -22.56 -4.48
CA LEU A 103 -36.99 -23.72 -3.74
C LEU A 103 -36.69 -25.06 -4.39
N LYS A 104 -36.53 -25.12 -5.72
CA LYS A 104 -36.33 -26.38 -6.47
C LYS A 104 -34.91 -26.49 -7.04
N GLY A 105 -34.07 -25.48 -6.86
CA GLY A 105 -32.70 -25.44 -7.41
C GLY A 105 -32.65 -25.35 -8.93
N ALA A 106 -33.74 -24.91 -9.57
CA ALA A 106 -33.80 -24.74 -11.02
C ALA A 106 -32.81 -23.67 -11.51
N THR A 107 -32.47 -23.68 -12.79
CA THR A 107 -31.60 -22.64 -13.37
C THR A 107 -32.35 -21.32 -13.47
N LEU A 108 -31.79 -20.23 -12.93
CA LEU A 108 -32.36 -18.88 -13.08
C LEU A 108 -31.97 -18.29 -14.44
N GLU A 109 -32.96 -17.87 -15.23
CA GLU A 109 -32.73 -17.27 -16.54
C GLU A 109 -32.09 -15.87 -16.48
N ILE A 110 -31.57 -15.41 -17.62
CA ILE A 110 -30.78 -14.16 -17.74
C ILE A 110 -31.55 -12.93 -17.24
N ASP A 111 -32.81 -12.76 -17.63
CA ASP A 111 -33.59 -11.57 -17.28
C ASP A 111 -33.94 -11.48 -15.78
N PRO A 112 -34.53 -12.51 -15.16
CA PRO A 112 -34.71 -12.54 -13.70
C PRO A 112 -33.40 -12.32 -12.93
N ALA A 113 -32.30 -12.95 -13.36
CA ALA A 113 -30.99 -12.76 -12.75
C ALA A 113 -30.49 -11.31 -12.88
N ARG A 114 -30.72 -10.68 -14.03
CA ARG A 114 -30.36 -9.28 -14.31
C ARG A 114 -31.16 -8.31 -13.43
N TYR A 115 -32.47 -8.51 -13.29
CA TYR A 115 -33.31 -7.70 -12.41
C TYR A 115 -32.80 -7.75 -10.97
N ILE A 116 -32.63 -8.95 -10.40
CA ILE A 116 -32.13 -9.12 -9.03
C ILE A 116 -30.76 -8.45 -8.85
N LYS A 117 -29.81 -8.69 -9.75
CA LYS A 117 -28.47 -8.09 -9.67
C LYS A 117 -28.52 -6.56 -9.73
N SER A 118 -29.33 -5.99 -10.62
CA SER A 118 -29.47 -4.54 -10.75
C SER A 118 -30.10 -3.89 -9.51
N SER A 119 -31.07 -4.56 -8.89
CA SER A 119 -31.72 -4.13 -7.65
C SER A 119 -30.72 -4.16 -6.49
N LEU A 120 -29.93 -5.23 -6.36
CA LEU A 120 -28.90 -5.34 -5.34
C LEU A 120 -27.84 -4.24 -5.45
N ALA A 121 -27.37 -3.97 -6.67
CA ALA A 121 -26.42 -2.88 -6.92
C ALA A 121 -27.00 -1.52 -6.51
N PHE A 122 -28.26 -1.27 -6.85
CA PHE A 122 -28.96 -0.05 -6.48
C PHE A 122 -29.07 0.17 -4.97
N PHE A 123 -29.52 -0.84 -4.24
CA PHE A 123 -29.66 -0.72 -2.78
C PHE A 123 -28.31 -0.68 -2.07
N PHE A 124 -27.29 -1.33 -2.62
CA PHE A 124 -25.92 -1.16 -2.14
C PHE A 124 -25.48 0.30 -2.27
N ASP A 125 -25.55 0.88 -3.47
CA ASP A 125 -25.11 2.26 -3.72
C ASP A 125 -25.88 3.28 -2.85
N LYS A 126 -27.17 3.04 -2.58
CA LYS A 126 -28.00 3.92 -1.76
C LYS A 126 -27.72 3.82 -0.25
N ARG A 127 -27.29 2.66 0.24
CA ARG A 127 -27.21 2.39 1.69
C ARG A 127 -25.81 2.14 2.23
N VAL A 128 -24.82 1.92 1.36
CA VAL A 128 -23.46 1.63 1.81
C VAL A 128 -22.90 2.82 2.59
N VAL A 129 -22.44 2.54 3.81
CA VAL A 129 -21.64 3.48 4.59
C VAL A 129 -20.21 2.96 4.57
N ALA A 130 -19.43 3.39 3.57
CA ALA A 130 -18.08 2.85 3.31
C ALA A 130 -17.15 2.96 4.54
N GLU A 131 -17.33 3.99 5.37
CA GLU A 131 -16.55 4.22 6.59
C GLU A 131 -16.65 3.05 7.59
N TRP A 132 -17.76 2.31 7.61
CA TRP A 132 -17.95 1.16 8.49
C TRP A 132 -17.04 -0.02 8.15
N ALA A 133 -16.44 -0.04 6.95
CA ALA A 133 -15.44 -1.03 6.57
C ALA A 133 -14.04 -0.74 7.14
N GLY A 134 -13.82 0.40 7.81
CA GLY A 134 -12.52 0.77 8.35
C GLY A 134 -11.48 1.11 7.27
N SER A 135 -11.91 1.50 6.07
CA SER A 135 -11.04 1.86 4.94
C SER A 135 -11.59 3.09 4.22
N THR A 136 -10.74 3.98 3.71
CA THR A 136 -11.20 5.11 2.87
C THR A 136 -11.58 4.68 1.45
N TYR A 137 -11.18 3.48 1.03
CA TYR A 137 -11.62 2.88 -0.23
C TYR A 137 -13.16 2.78 -0.29
N ARG A 138 -13.72 3.25 -1.41
CA ARG A 138 -15.16 3.18 -1.70
C ARG A 138 -15.45 2.02 -2.63
N PRO A 139 -15.85 0.85 -2.09
CA PRO A 139 -16.15 -0.31 -2.91
C PRO A 139 -17.43 -0.09 -3.73
N THR A 140 -17.49 -0.75 -4.88
CA THR A 140 -18.66 -0.75 -5.75
C THR A 140 -18.94 -2.16 -6.24
N LEU A 141 -20.21 -2.47 -6.48
CA LEU A 141 -20.62 -3.72 -7.11
C LEU A 141 -20.49 -3.69 -8.64
N TRP A 142 -20.27 -2.51 -9.23
CA TRP A 142 -20.17 -2.36 -10.69
C TRP A 142 -18.75 -2.67 -11.18
N LEU A 143 -18.62 -3.58 -12.14
CA LEU A 143 -17.32 -3.96 -12.71
C LEU A 143 -17.04 -3.19 -14.01
N GLY A 144 -16.08 -2.27 -13.92
CA GLY A 144 -15.55 -1.52 -15.06
C GLY A 144 -16.58 -0.62 -15.73
N LYS A 145 -16.39 -0.34 -17.03
CA LYS A 145 -17.34 0.45 -17.84
C LYS A 145 -18.55 -0.35 -18.32
N SER A 146 -18.56 -1.65 -18.11
CA SER A 146 -19.76 -2.48 -18.34
C SER A 146 -20.70 -2.31 -17.16
N ASN A 147 -22.01 -2.14 -17.42
CA ASN A 147 -23.06 -2.19 -16.39
C ASN A 147 -23.24 -3.61 -15.81
N PHE A 148 -22.14 -4.30 -15.52
CA PHE A 148 -22.12 -5.64 -14.98
C PHE A 148 -21.94 -5.57 -13.46
N VAL A 149 -22.82 -6.29 -12.77
CA VAL A 149 -22.84 -6.33 -11.31
C VAL A 149 -22.11 -7.58 -10.80
N ALA A 150 -21.14 -7.37 -9.91
CA ALA A 150 -20.24 -8.36 -9.31
C ALA A 150 -20.90 -9.31 -8.31
N VAL A 151 -22.20 -9.60 -8.46
CA VAL A 151 -22.95 -10.49 -7.58
C VAL A 151 -23.16 -11.85 -8.23
N GLU A 152 -22.75 -12.90 -7.55
CA GLU A 152 -23.00 -14.30 -7.91
C GLU A 152 -24.38 -14.71 -7.41
N LEU A 153 -25.25 -15.12 -8.34
CA LEU A 153 -26.51 -15.80 -8.01
C LEU A 153 -26.29 -17.32 -8.23
N PRO A 154 -26.54 -18.19 -7.25
CA PRO A 154 -26.43 -19.64 -7.42
C PRO A 154 -27.19 -20.12 -8.67
N ASN A 155 -26.65 -21.05 -9.46
CA ASN A 155 -27.32 -21.63 -10.64
C ASN A 155 -27.99 -20.63 -11.62
N ALA A 156 -27.48 -19.39 -11.74
CA ALA A 156 -28.03 -18.39 -12.65
C ALA A 156 -27.27 -18.33 -13.99
N GLN A 157 -28.02 -18.16 -15.08
CA GLN A 157 -27.47 -17.85 -16.38
C GLN A 157 -26.84 -16.44 -16.37
N GLY A 158 -25.69 -16.31 -17.02
CA GLY A 158 -24.95 -15.04 -17.07
C GLY A 158 -23.97 -14.81 -15.91
N ASN A 159 -23.72 -15.81 -15.06
CA ASN A 159 -22.54 -15.79 -14.19
C ASN A 159 -21.26 -15.90 -15.03
N ARG A 160 -20.27 -15.03 -14.76
CA ARG A 160 -19.04 -14.89 -15.58
C ARG A 160 -17.75 -15.27 -14.86
N GLY A 161 -17.84 -15.86 -13.68
CA GLY A 161 -16.67 -16.28 -12.88
C GLY A 161 -15.83 -15.12 -12.28
N VAL A 162 -16.25 -13.87 -12.48
CA VAL A 162 -15.60 -12.65 -11.95
C VAL A 162 -16.42 -12.01 -10.82
N HIS A 163 -17.27 -12.79 -10.16
CA HIS A 163 -18.12 -12.29 -9.08
C HIS A 163 -17.33 -12.19 -7.78
N VAL A 164 -17.57 -11.10 -7.06
CA VAL A 164 -16.88 -10.81 -5.80
C VAL A 164 -17.79 -11.10 -4.60
N VAL A 165 -19.09 -10.79 -4.74
CA VAL A 165 -20.08 -10.93 -3.68
C VAL A 165 -21.05 -12.04 -4.04
N LYS A 166 -21.44 -12.88 -3.09
CA LYS A 166 -22.52 -13.84 -3.28
C LYS A 166 -23.86 -13.21 -2.91
N PHE A 167 -24.92 -13.57 -3.60
CA PHE A 167 -26.26 -13.12 -3.20
C PHE A 167 -26.60 -13.61 -1.80
N ILE A 168 -26.37 -14.90 -1.53
CA ILE A 168 -26.61 -15.53 -0.23
C ILE A 168 -25.45 -16.51 0.04
N PRO A 169 -24.78 -16.44 1.20
CA PRO A 169 -23.88 -17.51 1.64
C PRO A 169 -24.66 -18.81 1.87
N GLN A 170 -24.14 -19.97 1.45
CA GLN A 170 -24.84 -21.26 1.60
C GLN A 170 -25.34 -21.50 3.04
N ALA A 171 -24.54 -21.13 4.04
CA ALA A 171 -24.88 -21.26 5.45
C ALA A 171 -26.09 -20.40 5.89
N GLU A 172 -26.39 -19.31 5.19
CA GLU A 172 -27.59 -18.50 5.44
C GLU A 172 -28.81 -19.03 4.68
N TYR A 173 -28.60 -19.55 3.47
CA TYR A 173 -29.65 -20.15 2.66
C TYR A 173 -30.38 -21.26 3.42
N ASP A 174 -29.61 -22.17 4.01
CA ASP A 174 -30.15 -23.33 4.74
C ASP A 174 -30.96 -22.93 5.98
N LYS A 175 -30.74 -21.72 6.53
CA LYS A 175 -31.40 -21.24 7.76
C LYS A 175 -32.64 -20.38 7.50
N ARG A 176 -32.71 -19.70 6.36
CA ARG A 176 -33.70 -18.64 6.09
C ARG A 176 -34.33 -18.73 4.70
N SER A 177 -34.36 -19.93 4.12
CA SER A 177 -34.79 -20.17 2.73
C SER A 177 -36.11 -19.46 2.35
N VAL A 178 -37.12 -19.46 3.21
CA VAL A 178 -38.41 -18.77 2.95
C VAL A 178 -38.24 -17.24 2.87
N GLN A 179 -37.66 -16.62 3.89
CA GLN A 179 -37.43 -15.16 3.92
C GLN A 179 -36.54 -14.69 2.77
N LEU A 180 -35.56 -15.51 2.38
CA LEU A 180 -34.67 -15.23 1.27
C LEU A 180 -35.36 -15.39 -0.08
N THR A 181 -36.32 -16.31 -0.19
CA THR A 181 -37.16 -16.45 -1.39
C THR A 181 -38.05 -15.23 -1.56
N ASP A 182 -38.68 -14.76 -0.48
CA ASP A 182 -39.48 -13.52 -0.50
C ASP A 182 -38.64 -12.31 -0.90
N ALA A 183 -37.43 -12.19 -0.36
CA ALA A 183 -36.49 -11.13 -0.72
C ALA A 183 -36.06 -11.21 -2.20
N ALA A 184 -35.78 -12.42 -2.71
CA ALA A 184 -35.43 -12.62 -4.11
C ALA A 184 -36.58 -12.22 -5.06
N MET A 185 -37.81 -12.61 -4.74
CA MET A 185 -39.00 -12.23 -5.52
C MET A 185 -39.21 -10.71 -5.50
N ALA A 186 -39.16 -10.09 -4.32
CA ALA A 186 -39.29 -8.63 -4.19
C ALA A 186 -38.21 -7.88 -4.99
N LEU A 187 -36.94 -8.31 -4.92
CA LEU A 187 -35.84 -7.72 -5.70
C LEU A 187 -36.04 -7.88 -7.21
N ALA A 188 -36.58 -9.02 -7.65
CA ALA A 188 -36.85 -9.28 -9.06
C ALA A 188 -37.98 -8.38 -9.58
N ARG A 189 -39.09 -8.28 -8.85
CA ARG A 189 -40.23 -7.41 -9.20
C ARG A 189 -39.83 -5.94 -9.24
N PHE A 190 -39.12 -5.46 -8.22
CA PHE A 190 -38.58 -4.11 -8.20
C PHE A 190 -37.69 -3.84 -9.41
N GLY A 191 -36.79 -4.77 -9.75
CA GLY A 191 -35.91 -4.65 -10.91
C GLY A 191 -36.67 -4.59 -12.23
N TYR A 192 -37.70 -5.43 -12.39
CA TYR A 192 -38.58 -5.43 -13.56
C TYR A 192 -39.29 -4.09 -13.75
N TYR A 193 -39.97 -3.58 -12.71
CA TYR A 193 -40.71 -2.32 -12.80
C TYR A 193 -39.79 -1.13 -12.97
N ARG A 194 -38.62 -1.12 -12.31
CA ARG A 194 -37.62 -0.06 -12.49
C ARG A 194 -37.05 -0.02 -13.90
N GLU A 195 -36.81 -1.17 -14.51
CA GLU A 195 -36.27 -1.23 -15.87
C GLU A 195 -37.31 -0.83 -16.93
N ASN A 196 -38.58 -1.21 -16.72
CA ASN A 196 -39.68 -0.93 -17.64
C ASN A 196 -40.37 0.43 -17.39
N SER A 197 -40.02 1.13 -16.31
CA SER A 197 -40.48 2.50 -16.06
C SER A 197 -39.76 3.51 -16.97
N LEU A 198 -40.53 4.44 -17.54
CA LEU A 198 -40.04 5.52 -18.41
C LEU A 198 -39.00 6.41 -17.72
N SER A 199 -39.08 6.57 -16.40
CA SER A 199 -38.18 7.42 -15.61
C SER A 199 -37.00 6.65 -14.99
N LYS A 200 -37.01 5.31 -15.00
CA LYS A 200 -36.04 4.44 -14.28
C LYS A 200 -35.81 4.83 -12.81
N THR A 201 -36.79 5.48 -12.20
CA THR A 201 -36.78 5.93 -10.80
C THR A 201 -37.27 4.84 -9.86
N GLU A 202 -37.11 5.06 -8.56
CA GLU A 202 -37.79 4.27 -7.54
C GLU A 202 -39.31 4.43 -7.73
N ASP A 203 -39.95 3.37 -8.20
CA ASP A 203 -41.39 3.31 -8.32
C ASP A 203 -41.91 2.11 -7.56
N TRP A 204 -42.75 2.38 -6.57
CA TRP A 204 -43.38 1.41 -5.68
C TRP A 204 -44.89 1.34 -5.90
N SER A 205 -45.40 1.95 -6.98
CA SER A 205 -46.85 2.05 -7.24
C SER A 205 -47.50 0.76 -7.75
N TYR A 206 -46.74 -0.33 -7.90
CA TYR A 206 -47.27 -1.63 -8.31
C TYR A 206 -47.94 -2.36 -7.12
N ALA A 207 -48.78 -3.35 -7.42
CA ALA A 207 -49.70 -3.96 -6.44
C ALA A 207 -49.03 -4.45 -5.14
N ASP A 208 -47.84 -5.04 -5.23
CA ASP A 208 -47.07 -5.54 -4.08
C ASP A 208 -45.96 -4.58 -3.59
N GLY A 209 -45.86 -3.37 -4.15
CA GLY A 209 -44.72 -2.48 -3.95
C GLY A 209 -44.47 -2.08 -2.50
N LYS A 210 -45.53 -1.86 -1.71
CA LYS A 210 -45.40 -1.55 -0.27
C LYS A 210 -44.81 -2.73 0.52
N THR A 211 -45.22 -3.95 0.20
CA THR A 211 -44.75 -5.17 0.87
C THR A 211 -43.31 -5.47 0.46
N ASP A 212 -43.03 -5.42 -0.85
CA ASP A 212 -41.69 -5.60 -1.40
C ASP A 212 -40.70 -4.59 -0.82
N TYR A 213 -41.11 -3.33 -0.65
CA TYR A 213 -40.30 -2.32 0.01
C TYR A 213 -39.82 -2.79 1.39
N LEU A 214 -40.73 -3.21 2.27
CA LEU A 214 -40.39 -3.64 3.63
C LEU A 214 -39.48 -4.88 3.64
N ILE A 215 -39.76 -5.85 2.76
CA ILE A 215 -38.94 -7.06 2.61
C ILE A 215 -37.51 -6.69 2.18
N ILE A 216 -37.39 -5.84 1.15
CA ILE A 216 -36.09 -5.38 0.65
C ILE A 216 -35.36 -4.55 1.72
N GLN A 217 -36.06 -3.70 2.47
CA GLN A 217 -35.48 -2.96 3.60
C GLN A 217 -34.83 -3.92 4.60
N SER A 218 -35.59 -4.87 5.12
CA SER A 218 -35.11 -5.85 6.10
C SER A 218 -33.97 -6.72 5.57
N PHE A 219 -33.99 -7.09 4.29
CA PHE A 219 -32.93 -7.88 3.67
C PHE A 219 -31.62 -7.07 3.54
N CYS A 220 -31.71 -5.86 2.99
CA CYS A 220 -30.54 -5.03 2.74
C CYS A 220 -29.81 -4.59 4.01
N ASP A 221 -30.49 -4.45 5.15
CA ASP A 221 -29.86 -4.09 6.43
C ASP A 221 -28.73 -5.06 6.84
N ARG A 222 -28.85 -6.33 6.44
CA ARG A 222 -27.80 -7.34 6.65
C ARG A 222 -26.92 -7.51 5.43
N TRP A 223 -27.54 -7.60 4.26
CA TRP A 223 -26.84 -7.95 3.03
C TRP A 223 -25.83 -6.88 2.59
N VAL A 224 -26.14 -5.59 2.77
CA VAL A 224 -25.24 -4.49 2.36
C VAL A 224 -23.92 -4.53 3.15
N ASN A 225 -23.98 -4.78 4.46
CA ASN A 225 -22.80 -4.90 5.31
C ASN A 225 -21.95 -6.13 4.95
N TYR A 226 -22.60 -7.25 4.62
CA TYR A 226 -21.93 -8.44 4.10
C TYR A 226 -21.23 -8.15 2.76
N ALA A 227 -21.94 -7.54 1.81
CA ALA A 227 -21.40 -7.19 0.50
C ALA A 227 -20.21 -6.22 0.62
N LEU A 228 -20.32 -5.22 1.48
CA LEU A 228 -19.26 -4.25 1.79
C LEU A 228 -18.00 -4.99 2.29
N THR A 229 -18.16 -5.90 3.24
CA THR A 229 -17.06 -6.68 3.83
C THR A 229 -16.36 -7.55 2.78
N GLU A 230 -17.11 -8.26 1.94
CA GLU A 230 -16.53 -9.12 0.91
C GLU A 230 -15.84 -8.32 -0.20
N LEU A 231 -16.37 -7.15 -0.59
CA LEU A 231 -15.74 -6.26 -1.56
C LEU A 231 -14.39 -5.72 -1.06
N VAL A 232 -14.33 -5.27 0.19
CA VAL A 232 -13.10 -4.75 0.82
C VAL A 232 -12.09 -5.87 0.98
N LYS A 233 -12.51 -7.04 1.46
CA LYS A 233 -11.67 -8.22 1.57
C LYS A 233 -11.09 -8.66 0.22
N HIS A 234 -11.91 -8.65 -0.83
CA HIS A 234 -11.45 -8.96 -2.18
C HIS A 234 -10.41 -7.94 -2.64
N LYS A 235 -10.65 -6.63 -2.43
CA LYS A 235 -9.69 -5.58 -2.81
C LYS A 235 -8.38 -5.66 -2.03
N ARG A 236 -8.42 -6.05 -0.76
CA ARG A 236 -7.24 -6.31 0.09
C ARG A 236 -6.35 -7.46 -0.42
N ASN A 237 -6.84 -8.31 -1.33
CA ASN A 237 -5.96 -9.28 -2.00
C ASN A 237 -4.91 -8.61 -2.90
N ASP A 238 -5.14 -7.36 -3.32
CA ASP A 238 -4.18 -6.56 -4.10
C ASP A 238 -3.07 -5.96 -3.21
N LEU A 239 -3.24 -5.97 -1.89
CA LEU A 239 -2.34 -5.30 -0.94
C LEU A 239 -0.86 -5.76 -1.08
N PRO A 240 -0.52 -7.06 -1.27
CA PRO A 240 0.86 -7.47 -1.50
C PRO A 240 1.47 -6.93 -2.80
N LEU A 241 0.64 -6.65 -3.82
CA LEU A 241 1.10 -6.05 -5.08
C LEU A 241 1.38 -4.56 -4.87
N LEU A 242 0.41 -3.83 -4.30
CA LEU A 242 0.56 -2.40 -4.01
C LEU A 242 1.74 -2.11 -3.07
N LEU A 243 1.93 -2.94 -2.05
CA LEU A 243 3.10 -2.83 -1.17
C LEU A 243 4.41 -3.21 -1.87
N SER A 244 4.40 -4.13 -2.84
CA SER A 244 5.58 -4.42 -3.65
C SER A 244 6.01 -3.20 -4.47
N GLU A 245 5.04 -2.44 -5.01
CA GLU A 245 5.29 -1.17 -5.71
C GLU A 245 5.90 -0.14 -4.75
N GLN A 246 5.30 0.07 -3.57
CA GLN A 246 5.84 1.00 -2.57
C GLN A 246 7.25 0.60 -2.10
N ILE A 247 7.50 -0.70 -1.88
CA ILE A 247 8.82 -1.23 -1.49
C ILE A 247 9.84 -1.00 -2.61
N ALA A 248 9.45 -1.14 -3.88
CA ALA A 248 10.33 -0.83 -5.01
C ALA A 248 10.70 0.66 -5.07
N LEU A 249 9.76 1.56 -4.74
CA LEU A 249 10.07 2.99 -4.59
C LEU A 249 11.02 3.22 -3.41
N ALA A 250 10.80 2.56 -2.28
CA ALA A 250 11.67 2.66 -1.11
C ALA A 250 13.09 2.15 -1.41
N ASP A 251 13.21 1.10 -2.23
CA ASP A 251 14.48 0.59 -2.76
C ASP A 251 15.17 1.62 -3.64
N ALA A 252 14.46 2.24 -4.57
CA ALA A 252 14.98 3.29 -5.44
C ALA A 252 15.42 4.56 -4.68
N LEU A 253 14.91 4.77 -3.46
CA LEU A 253 15.36 5.83 -2.58
C LEU A 253 16.58 5.42 -1.73
N GLY A 254 16.78 4.12 -1.53
CA GLY A 254 17.70 3.58 -0.54
C GLY A 254 17.18 3.75 0.90
N ALA A 255 15.85 3.84 1.06
CA ALA A 255 15.20 4.09 2.35
C ALA A 255 15.12 2.84 3.25
N ILE A 256 15.22 1.65 2.64
CA ILE A 256 15.12 0.36 3.33
C ILE A 256 16.37 -0.50 3.06
N LYS A 257 16.84 -1.19 4.09
CA LYS A 257 18.00 -2.08 4.05
C LYS A 257 17.55 -3.53 3.83
N THR A 258 18.52 -4.42 3.63
CA THR A 258 18.27 -5.87 3.54
C THR A 258 18.02 -6.51 4.90
N ALA A 259 18.55 -5.91 5.97
CA ALA A 259 18.36 -6.37 7.34
C ALA A 259 17.04 -5.88 7.97
N ASP A 260 16.37 -4.91 7.35
CA ASP A 260 15.18 -4.28 7.95
C ASP A 260 14.03 -5.28 8.07
N GLY A 261 13.45 -5.37 9.26
CA GLY A 261 12.26 -6.14 9.53
C GLY A 261 10.98 -5.47 9.01
N SER A 262 9.87 -6.22 8.99
CA SER A 262 8.60 -5.70 8.45
C SER A 262 8.08 -4.45 9.19
N LYS A 263 8.36 -4.31 10.49
CA LYS A 263 7.98 -3.12 11.27
C LYS A 263 8.79 -1.89 10.89
N GLU A 264 10.10 -2.05 10.67
CA GLU A 264 11.00 -0.97 10.27
C GLU A 264 10.66 -0.51 8.85
N VAL A 265 10.41 -1.46 7.94
CA VAL A 265 9.90 -1.16 6.60
C VAL A 265 8.59 -0.38 6.69
N LEU A 266 7.60 -0.85 7.47
CA LEU A 266 6.33 -0.12 7.64
C LEU A 266 6.54 1.31 8.14
N ALA A 267 7.41 1.50 9.14
CA ALA A 267 7.70 2.84 9.68
C ALA A 267 8.34 3.77 8.63
N ARG A 268 9.09 3.22 7.66
CA ARG A 268 9.59 3.98 6.50
C ARG A 268 8.49 4.28 5.49
N LEU A 269 7.65 3.28 5.17
CA LEU A 269 6.57 3.42 4.20
C LEU A 269 5.48 4.41 4.63
N LEU A 270 5.33 4.66 5.93
CA LEU A 270 4.37 5.63 6.48
C LEU A 270 4.84 7.09 6.41
N GLN A 271 6.10 7.34 6.08
CA GLN A 271 6.59 8.72 5.93
C GLN A 271 6.16 9.28 4.58
N ASN A 272 5.78 10.56 4.53
CA ASN A 272 5.46 11.24 3.27
C ASN A 272 6.73 11.60 2.47
N SER A 273 6.55 11.87 1.18
CA SER A 273 7.63 12.19 0.25
C SER A 273 8.48 13.38 0.74
N LYS A 274 7.84 14.42 1.29
CA LYS A 274 8.51 15.62 1.82
C LYS A 274 9.46 15.29 2.97
N THR A 275 9.01 14.48 3.92
CA THR A 275 9.82 14.07 5.09
C THR A 275 10.99 13.20 4.67
N LEU A 276 10.76 12.28 3.71
CA LEU A 276 11.80 11.43 3.17
C LEU A 276 12.85 12.23 2.38
N SER A 277 12.42 13.20 1.57
CA SER A 277 13.32 14.01 0.74
C SER A 277 14.39 14.74 1.55
N VAL A 278 14.07 15.17 2.77
CA VAL A 278 14.99 15.86 3.68
C VAL A 278 16.00 14.90 4.32
N GLN A 279 15.67 13.61 4.43
CA GLN A 279 16.54 12.60 5.03
C GLN A 279 17.62 12.09 4.07
N PHE A 280 17.39 12.20 2.76
CA PHE A 280 18.32 11.67 1.77
C PHE A 280 19.46 12.64 1.50
N ARG A 281 20.67 12.08 1.43
CA ARG A 281 21.86 12.83 1.03
C ARG A 281 21.81 13.17 -0.45
N SER A 282 22.56 14.21 -0.80
CA SER A 282 22.74 14.62 -2.20
C SER A 282 23.25 13.47 -3.05
N GLY A 283 22.60 13.23 -4.19
CA GLY A 283 22.98 12.15 -5.11
C GLY A 283 24.37 12.38 -5.70
N ILE A 284 25.19 11.34 -5.69
CA ILE A 284 26.57 11.35 -6.22
C ILE A 284 26.61 11.41 -7.75
N THR A 285 25.60 10.84 -8.43
CA THR A 285 25.48 10.87 -9.89
C THR A 285 24.13 11.43 -10.31
N LYS A 286 24.07 11.92 -11.56
CA LYS A 286 22.82 12.37 -12.16
C LYS A 286 21.80 11.22 -12.24
N ALA A 287 22.26 10.02 -12.58
CA ALA A 287 21.40 8.84 -12.67
C ALA A 287 20.73 8.48 -11.32
N ILE A 288 21.47 8.56 -10.21
CA ILE A 288 20.90 8.35 -8.86
C ILE A 288 19.90 9.45 -8.51
N THR A 289 20.25 10.70 -8.83
CA THR A 289 19.41 11.86 -8.53
C THR A 289 18.07 11.79 -9.28
N GLU A 290 18.10 11.46 -10.58
CA GLU A 290 16.91 11.29 -11.41
C GLU A 290 16.02 10.14 -10.93
N LEU A 291 16.61 8.97 -10.63
CA LEU A 291 15.86 7.82 -10.13
C LEU A 291 15.15 8.13 -8.81
N ARG A 292 15.84 8.83 -7.89
CA ARG A 292 15.24 9.25 -6.61
C ARG A 292 14.12 10.28 -6.80
N ALA A 293 14.30 11.23 -7.71
CA ALA A 293 13.28 12.22 -8.03
C ALA A 293 12.02 11.55 -8.60
N GLU A 294 12.17 10.59 -9.51
CA GLU A 294 11.05 9.81 -10.05
C GLU A 294 10.35 9.00 -8.94
N ALA A 295 11.12 8.37 -8.05
CA ALA A 295 10.56 7.61 -6.94
C ALA A 295 9.78 8.49 -5.95
N LEU A 296 10.30 9.67 -5.61
CA LEU A 296 9.60 10.64 -4.77
C LEU A 296 8.32 11.17 -5.42
N ALA A 297 8.33 11.40 -6.74
CA ALA A 297 7.16 11.90 -7.46
C ALA A 297 5.98 10.92 -7.44
N LYS A 298 6.25 9.61 -7.37
CA LYS A 298 5.24 8.54 -7.31
C LYS A 298 4.89 8.11 -5.88
N TRP A 299 5.64 8.60 -4.89
CA TRP A 299 5.62 8.05 -3.54
C TRP A 299 4.26 8.20 -2.85
N ASP A 300 3.71 9.41 -2.83
CA ASP A 300 2.48 9.69 -2.07
C ASP A 300 1.26 9.01 -2.73
N ASP A 301 1.20 8.95 -4.07
CA ASP A 301 0.13 8.26 -4.80
C ASP A 301 0.15 6.74 -4.54
N ALA A 302 1.34 6.13 -4.58
CA ALA A 302 1.50 4.71 -4.26
C ALA A 302 1.20 4.45 -2.78
N GLN A 303 1.53 5.39 -1.89
CA GLN A 303 1.23 5.32 -0.47
C GLN A 303 -0.29 5.32 -0.22
N ASP A 304 -1.02 6.25 -0.82
CA ASP A 304 -2.48 6.37 -0.70
C ASP A 304 -3.21 5.12 -1.23
N ALA A 305 -2.71 4.54 -2.33
CA ALA A 305 -3.30 3.36 -2.95
C ALA A 305 -3.39 2.15 -1.99
N TRP A 306 -2.38 1.91 -1.16
CA TRP A 306 -2.44 0.83 -0.17
C TRP A 306 -2.99 1.28 1.19
N LEU A 307 -2.72 2.51 1.63
CA LEU A 307 -3.24 3.04 2.90
C LEU A 307 -4.77 3.08 2.91
N SER A 308 -5.38 3.46 1.78
CA SER A 308 -6.83 3.53 1.65
C SER A 308 -7.57 2.21 1.86
N LEU A 309 -6.86 1.07 1.82
CA LEU A 309 -7.42 -0.27 2.05
C LEU A 309 -7.37 -0.71 3.52
N VAL A 310 -6.56 -0.05 4.34
CA VAL A 310 -6.17 -0.51 5.70
C VAL A 310 -6.30 0.55 6.78
N ALA A 311 -6.58 1.80 6.38
CA ALA A 311 -6.79 2.94 7.25
C ALA A 311 -8.07 3.68 6.84
N LEU A 312 -8.87 4.05 7.83
CA LEU A 312 -9.97 5.02 7.65
C LEU A 312 -9.49 6.45 7.87
N ASN A 313 -8.48 6.62 8.72
CA ASN A 313 -7.92 7.89 9.15
C ASN A 313 -6.44 7.71 9.54
N ASP A 314 -5.79 8.81 9.91
CA ASP A 314 -4.36 8.82 10.25
C ASP A 314 -4.05 8.27 11.65
N HIS A 315 -5.04 7.73 12.37
CA HIS A 315 -4.91 7.30 13.77
C HIS A 315 -4.91 5.79 13.96
N ALA A 316 -5.49 5.03 13.03
CA ALA A 316 -5.65 3.58 13.16
C ALA A 316 -5.35 2.84 11.85
N LEU A 317 -4.62 1.72 11.99
CA LEU A 317 -4.16 0.86 10.89
C LEU A 317 -4.41 -0.60 11.24
N GLU A 318 -4.84 -1.39 10.26
CA GLU A 318 -4.89 -2.86 10.39
C GLU A 318 -3.48 -3.49 10.32
N GLY A 319 -2.76 -3.43 11.44
CA GLY A 319 -1.34 -3.81 11.54
C GLY A 319 -1.04 -5.26 11.15
N ASP A 320 -1.84 -6.23 11.58
CA ASP A 320 -1.59 -7.65 11.29
C ASP A 320 -1.69 -7.97 9.80
N LEU A 321 -2.71 -7.41 9.14
CA LEU A 321 -2.92 -7.53 7.70
C LEU A 321 -1.74 -6.91 6.94
N LEU A 322 -1.32 -5.71 7.32
CA LEU A 322 -0.20 -5.00 6.73
C LEU A 322 1.12 -5.75 6.90
N LEU A 323 1.45 -6.19 8.11
CA LEU A 323 2.69 -6.90 8.39
C LEU A 323 2.76 -8.22 7.60
N SER A 324 1.64 -8.96 7.50
CA SER A 324 1.56 -10.16 6.67
C SER A 324 1.78 -9.85 5.18
N ALA A 325 1.18 -8.77 4.67
CA ALA A 325 1.32 -8.36 3.28
C ALA A 325 2.75 -7.85 2.95
N ILE A 326 3.37 -7.07 3.85
CA ILE A 326 4.76 -6.62 3.75
C ILE A 326 5.70 -7.83 3.72
N GLN A 327 5.51 -8.82 4.60
CA GLN A 327 6.32 -10.04 4.57
C GLN A 327 6.21 -10.79 3.24
N LYS A 328 5.01 -10.87 2.66
CA LYS A 328 4.80 -11.47 1.33
C LYS A 328 5.49 -10.67 0.23
N ALA A 329 5.43 -9.35 0.28
CA ALA A 329 6.09 -8.47 -0.69
C ALA A 329 7.62 -8.56 -0.59
N LEU A 330 8.19 -8.52 0.62
CA LEU A 330 9.63 -8.66 0.86
C LEU A 330 10.18 -10.00 0.37
N LYS A 331 9.41 -11.10 0.49
CA LYS A 331 9.80 -12.41 -0.06
C LYS A 331 9.91 -12.41 -1.59
N LYS A 332 9.20 -11.52 -2.28
CA LYS A 332 9.21 -11.37 -3.75
C LYS A 332 10.09 -10.22 -4.23
N ARG A 333 10.76 -9.50 -3.32
CA ARG A 333 11.63 -8.36 -3.64
C ARG A 333 12.75 -8.80 -4.58
N SER A 334 12.85 -8.13 -5.73
CA SER A 334 13.94 -8.36 -6.67
C SER A 334 15.23 -7.75 -6.12
N LYS A 335 16.33 -8.51 -6.15
CA LYS A 335 17.65 -8.04 -5.70
C LYS A 335 18.39 -7.21 -6.76
N ASN A 336 17.96 -7.27 -8.02
CA ASN A 336 18.73 -6.76 -9.16
C ASN A 336 18.11 -5.54 -9.87
N THR A 337 17.09 -4.92 -9.29
CA THR A 337 16.27 -3.88 -9.95
C THR A 337 17.10 -2.67 -10.41
N HIS A 338 18.19 -2.34 -9.71
CA HIS A 338 19.02 -1.16 -9.99
C HIS A 338 20.40 -1.48 -10.57
N ALA A 339 20.66 -2.71 -10.99
CA ALA A 339 21.99 -3.14 -11.46
C ALA A 339 22.54 -2.27 -12.62
N ALA A 340 21.69 -1.82 -13.54
CA ALA A 340 22.09 -0.93 -14.63
C ALA A 340 22.52 0.46 -14.13
N VAL A 341 21.77 1.02 -13.16
CA VAL A 341 22.09 2.32 -12.55
C VAL A 341 23.36 2.23 -11.72
N VAL A 342 23.55 1.12 -10.99
CA VAL A 342 24.79 0.83 -10.26
C VAL A 342 25.96 0.78 -11.24
N LYS A 343 25.91 -0.05 -12.27
CA LYS A 343 26.99 -0.18 -13.27
C LYS A 343 27.37 1.17 -13.89
N LYS A 344 26.37 1.96 -14.30
CA LYS A 344 26.58 3.30 -14.84
C LYS A 344 27.24 4.22 -13.80
N SER A 345 26.70 4.26 -12.59
CA SER A 345 27.22 5.12 -11.52
C SER A 345 28.65 4.74 -11.14
N LEU A 346 28.97 3.44 -11.04
CA LEU A 346 30.33 2.96 -10.76
C LEU A 346 31.35 3.41 -11.82
N SER A 347 30.93 3.46 -13.09
CA SER A 347 31.80 3.96 -14.16
C SER A 347 32.04 5.48 -14.06
N GLU A 348 31.02 6.25 -13.68
CA GLU A 348 31.12 7.70 -13.51
C GLU A 348 31.98 8.09 -12.29
N ILE A 349 31.90 7.30 -11.22
CA ILE A 349 32.57 7.60 -9.95
C ILE A 349 33.96 6.97 -9.85
N ARG A 350 34.47 6.37 -10.92
CA ARG A 350 35.77 5.70 -10.90
C ARG A 350 36.92 6.59 -10.38
N PRO A 351 37.03 7.86 -10.78
CA PRO A 351 38.06 8.75 -10.24
C PRO A 351 37.95 8.98 -8.72
N ILE A 352 36.72 8.95 -8.19
CA ILE A 352 36.45 9.08 -6.75
C ILE A 352 36.95 7.83 -6.01
N LEU A 353 36.69 6.65 -6.58
CA LEU A 353 37.18 5.38 -6.03
C LEU A 353 38.71 5.33 -6.02
N ASP A 354 39.36 5.79 -7.10
CA ASP A 354 40.82 5.83 -7.20
C ASP A 354 41.41 6.85 -6.19
N THR A 355 40.75 7.98 -5.95
CA THR A 355 41.15 8.95 -4.92
C THR A 355 41.02 8.38 -3.51
N ALA A 356 39.94 7.65 -3.21
CA ALA A 356 39.77 6.99 -1.92
C ALA A 356 40.81 5.89 -1.68
N ALA A 357 41.34 5.26 -2.75
CA ALA A 357 42.39 4.26 -2.65
C ALA A 357 43.75 4.82 -2.20
N LEU A 358 43.97 6.14 -2.29
CA LEU A 358 45.16 6.79 -1.71
C LEU A 358 45.23 6.66 -0.18
N PHE A 359 44.10 6.36 0.45
CA PHE A 359 43.96 6.17 1.89
C PHE A 359 43.78 4.68 2.24
N ALA A 360 44.28 3.75 1.42
CA ALA A 360 44.15 2.32 1.65
C ALA A 360 44.82 1.86 2.95
N ASP A 361 45.96 2.46 3.29
CA ASP A 361 46.79 2.08 4.45
C ASP A 361 46.24 2.64 5.78
N CYS A 362 45.26 3.55 5.74
CA CYS A 362 44.55 3.97 6.95
C CYS A 362 43.59 2.86 7.38
N GLU A 363 43.69 2.41 8.64
CA GLU A 363 42.80 1.40 9.23
C GLU A 363 41.64 2.06 9.99
N ASN A 364 41.91 3.21 10.61
CA ASN A 364 40.96 3.91 11.45
C ASN A 364 40.95 5.43 11.19
N ALA A 365 40.07 6.14 11.90
CA ALA A 365 39.90 7.58 11.73
C ALA A 365 41.12 8.39 12.19
N ASP A 366 41.86 7.88 13.17
CA ASP A 366 43.04 8.53 13.73
C ASP A 366 44.20 8.45 12.74
N ASP A 367 44.45 7.29 12.12
CA ASP A 367 45.47 7.13 11.05
C ASP A 367 45.19 8.10 9.88
N PHE A 368 43.92 8.21 9.49
CA PHE A 368 43.50 9.13 8.44
C PHE A 368 43.75 10.58 8.85
N SER A 369 43.40 10.95 10.08
CA SER A 369 43.61 12.30 10.61
C SER A 369 45.09 12.65 10.68
N GLU A 370 45.93 11.71 11.14
CA GLU A 370 47.38 11.88 11.24
C GLU A 370 47.98 12.11 9.84
N LEU A 371 47.63 11.26 8.87
CA LEU A 371 48.11 11.38 7.49
C LEU A 371 47.72 12.74 6.89
N VAL A 372 46.45 13.11 6.98
CA VAL A 372 45.94 14.37 6.42
C VAL A 372 46.58 15.59 7.11
N THR A 373 46.77 15.54 8.43
CA THR A 373 47.45 16.60 9.18
C THR A 373 48.93 16.71 8.76
N GLY A 374 49.59 15.58 8.51
CA GLY A 374 50.93 15.54 7.94
C GLY A 374 50.99 16.21 6.56
N LEU A 375 50.04 15.91 5.67
CA LEU A 375 49.92 16.58 4.37
C LEU A 375 49.70 18.08 4.51
N ALA A 376 48.81 18.50 5.41
CA ALA A 376 48.52 19.92 5.66
C ALA A 376 49.76 20.67 6.18
N THR A 377 50.53 20.03 7.07
CA THR A 377 51.78 20.56 7.62
C THR A 377 52.86 20.70 6.54
N LEU A 378 52.96 19.73 5.62
CA LEU A 378 53.86 19.79 4.47
C LEU A 378 53.50 20.95 3.53
N VAL A 379 52.21 21.13 3.23
CA VAL A 379 51.76 22.24 2.38
C VAL A 379 52.05 23.59 3.04
N LYS A 380 51.85 23.68 4.36
CA LYS A 380 52.16 24.88 5.13
C LYS A 380 53.65 25.20 5.10
N SER A 381 54.52 24.21 5.30
CA SER A 381 55.97 24.43 5.28
C SER A 381 56.48 24.87 3.91
N LEU A 382 55.91 24.35 2.81
CA LEU A 382 56.19 24.83 1.45
C LEU A 382 55.76 26.28 1.24
N GLY A 383 54.65 26.69 1.86
CA GLY A 383 54.21 28.09 1.87
C GLY A 383 55.19 28.99 2.64
N ASP A 384 55.58 28.58 3.84
CA ASP A 384 56.48 29.32 4.72
C ASP A 384 57.90 29.45 4.13
N SER A 385 58.37 28.44 3.37
CA SER A 385 59.67 28.47 2.69
C SER A 385 59.67 29.23 1.36
N GLY A 386 58.49 29.56 0.82
CA GLY A 386 58.35 30.17 -0.50
C GLY A 386 58.51 29.20 -1.67
N ASP A 387 58.59 27.89 -1.41
CA ASP A 387 58.69 26.84 -2.44
C ASP A 387 57.35 26.44 -3.04
N TYR A 388 56.24 26.95 -2.47
CA TYR A 388 54.92 26.74 -3.02
C TYR A 388 54.78 27.43 -4.39
N PRO A 389 54.31 26.74 -5.45
CA PRO A 389 54.17 27.34 -6.78
C PRO A 389 53.17 28.50 -6.79
N ALA A 390 53.65 29.71 -7.07
CA ALA A 390 52.84 30.93 -7.04
C ALA A 390 51.77 31.01 -8.15
N ASP A 391 51.90 30.20 -9.20
CA ASP A 391 50.97 30.10 -10.33
C ASP A 391 49.84 29.09 -10.12
N ILE A 392 49.86 28.33 -9.02
CA ILE A 392 48.85 27.32 -8.69
C ILE A 392 47.79 27.92 -7.75
N SER A 393 46.53 27.64 -8.08
CA SER A 393 45.38 27.86 -7.20
C SER A 393 44.86 26.50 -6.74
N PRO A 394 44.41 26.32 -5.48
CA PRO A 394 44.41 27.31 -4.39
C PRO A 394 45.80 27.68 -3.87
N ASP A 395 45.93 28.75 -3.07
CA ASP A 395 47.18 29.09 -2.39
C ASP A 395 47.50 28.11 -1.23
N SER A 396 48.71 28.21 -0.67
CA SER A 396 49.18 27.32 0.39
C SER A 396 48.26 27.32 1.61
N SER A 397 47.82 28.51 2.07
CA SER A 397 46.92 28.65 3.22
C SER A 397 45.58 27.96 2.96
N THR A 398 44.96 28.24 1.81
CA THR A 398 43.65 27.70 1.43
C THR A 398 43.72 26.18 1.25
N LEU A 399 44.80 25.64 0.71
CA LEU A 399 44.98 24.20 0.58
C LEU A 399 45.21 23.53 1.94
N THR A 400 46.03 24.13 2.81
CA THR A 400 46.22 23.65 4.20
C THR A 400 44.90 23.61 4.95
N ASP A 401 44.09 24.67 4.86
CA ASP A 401 42.77 24.73 5.48
C ASP A 401 41.85 23.66 4.89
N SER A 402 41.83 23.51 3.56
CA SER A 402 41.01 22.50 2.87
C SER A 402 41.39 21.06 3.28
N LEU A 403 42.68 20.79 3.50
CA LEU A 403 43.18 19.50 3.98
C LEU A 403 42.78 19.26 5.43
N ASN A 404 43.05 20.20 6.33
CA ASN A 404 42.64 20.10 7.73
C ASN A 404 41.14 19.85 7.84
N ALA A 405 40.36 20.51 7.01
CA ALA A 405 38.92 20.38 7.03
C ALA A 405 38.44 19.01 6.50
N LEU A 406 39.29 18.14 5.94
CA LEU A 406 38.94 16.75 5.64
C LEU A 406 38.88 15.86 6.89
N THR A 407 39.61 16.20 7.96
CA THR A 407 39.56 15.43 9.22
C THR A 407 38.23 15.65 9.95
N GLU A 408 37.59 16.78 9.69
CA GLU A 408 36.27 17.15 10.19
C GLU A 408 35.15 16.65 9.27
N GLY A 409 33.98 16.31 9.84
CA GLY A 409 32.75 16.15 9.05
C GLY A 409 32.52 14.80 8.38
N GLY A 410 33.19 13.72 8.82
CA GLY A 410 32.82 12.35 8.44
C GLY A 410 33.30 11.88 7.06
N ILE A 411 34.31 12.54 6.47
CA ILE A 411 34.99 12.10 5.24
C ILE A 411 35.51 10.67 5.38
N TRP A 412 36.05 10.30 6.54
CA TRP A 412 36.51 8.92 6.80
C TRP A 412 35.40 7.88 6.58
N MET A 413 34.19 8.14 7.07
CA MET A 413 33.05 7.25 6.83
C MET A 413 32.66 7.18 5.35
N THR A 414 32.85 8.26 4.60
CA THR A 414 32.69 8.28 3.13
C THR A 414 33.72 7.40 2.45
N ILE A 415 34.99 7.46 2.87
CA ILE A 415 36.08 6.60 2.36
C ILE A 415 35.78 5.12 2.65
N LEU A 416 35.33 4.78 3.87
CA LEU A 416 34.93 3.42 4.22
C LEU A 416 33.78 2.89 3.33
N LYS A 417 32.78 3.73 3.05
CA LYS A 417 31.68 3.36 2.12
C LYS A 417 32.19 3.13 0.69
N LEU A 418 33.07 4.00 0.20
CA LEU A 418 33.70 3.86 -1.13
C LEU A 418 34.54 2.58 -1.21
N ARG A 419 35.29 2.26 -0.15
CA ARG A 419 36.04 0.99 -0.03
C ARG A 419 35.09 -0.21 -0.06
N GLY A 420 33.99 -0.15 0.68
CA GLY A 420 32.95 -1.18 0.69
C GLY A 420 32.28 -1.41 -0.66
N ILE A 421 32.17 -0.37 -1.50
CA ILE A 421 31.65 -0.48 -2.87
C ILE A 421 32.60 -1.32 -3.73
N ASN A 422 33.91 -1.06 -3.66
CA ASN A 422 34.92 -1.82 -4.41
C ASN A 422 35.03 -3.27 -3.95
N GLN A 423 34.79 -3.54 -2.67
CA GLN A 423 34.87 -4.89 -2.09
C GLN A 423 33.61 -5.74 -2.32
N SER A 424 32.48 -5.12 -2.68
CA SER A 424 31.21 -5.81 -2.85
C SER A 424 30.97 -6.20 -4.30
N GLU A 425 30.64 -7.46 -4.55
CA GLU A 425 30.18 -7.93 -5.88
C GLU A 425 28.64 -7.93 -6.02
N ASP A 426 27.91 -7.72 -4.92
CA ASP A 426 26.45 -7.72 -4.89
C ASP A 426 25.90 -6.35 -5.35
N PRO A 427 25.19 -6.27 -6.49
CA PRO A 427 24.63 -5.01 -6.99
C PRO A 427 23.69 -4.33 -5.99
N LEU A 428 22.97 -5.11 -5.17
CA LEU A 428 22.07 -4.55 -4.16
C LEU A 428 22.84 -3.84 -3.05
N ARG A 429 23.94 -4.47 -2.59
CA ARG A 429 24.80 -3.87 -1.57
C ARG A 429 25.52 -2.64 -2.10
N GLN A 430 26.03 -2.70 -3.33
CA GLN A 430 26.61 -1.55 -4.02
C GLN A 430 25.60 -0.39 -4.14
N TRP A 431 24.35 -0.69 -4.53
CA TRP A 431 23.28 0.29 -4.60
C TRP A 431 23.01 0.99 -3.25
N GLN A 432 22.91 0.21 -2.16
CA GLN A 432 22.72 0.76 -0.82
C GLN A 432 23.86 1.68 -0.41
N LEU A 433 25.11 1.26 -0.64
CA LEU A 433 26.28 2.08 -0.33
C LEU A 433 26.29 3.38 -1.15
N LEU A 434 26.00 3.31 -2.45
CA LEU A 434 25.86 4.48 -3.32
C LEU A 434 24.79 5.45 -2.81
N CYS A 435 23.68 4.92 -2.28
CA CYS A 435 22.61 5.72 -1.70
C CYS A 435 23.01 6.43 -0.40
N GLU A 436 23.93 5.86 0.37
CA GLU A 436 24.40 6.41 1.64
C GLU A 436 25.55 7.43 1.49
N LEU A 437 26.11 7.57 0.29
CA LEU A 437 27.15 8.55 -0.02
C LEU A 437 26.57 9.97 -0.05
N ASP A 438 27.40 10.93 0.30
CA ASP A 438 27.08 12.36 0.25
C ASP A 438 27.86 13.03 -0.86
N GLY A 439 27.17 13.51 -1.90
CA GLY A 439 27.79 14.24 -3.00
C GLY A 439 28.60 15.46 -2.54
N VAL A 440 28.19 16.14 -1.47
CA VAL A 440 28.91 17.32 -0.94
C VAL A 440 30.25 16.92 -0.33
N LEU A 441 30.27 15.87 0.51
CA LEU A 441 31.50 15.38 1.13
C LEU A 441 32.46 14.78 0.10
N ILE A 442 31.92 14.08 -0.90
CA ILE A 442 32.70 13.53 -2.00
C ILE A 442 33.35 14.63 -2.84
N ASN A 443 32.60 15.67 -3.20
CA ASN A 443 33.15 16.80 -3.96
C ASN A 443 34.25 17.50 -3.17
N ARG A 444 34.09 17.67 -1.86
CA ARG A 444 35.13 18.22 -0.98
C ARG A 444 36.40 17.36 -1.02
N LEU A 445 36.28 16.05 -0.81
CA LEU A 445 37.41 15.12 -0.88
C LEU A 445 38.12 15.22 -2.25
N MET A 446 37.36 15.16 -3.34
CA MET A 446 37.89 15.23 -4.70
C MET A 446 38.65 16.52 -4.97
N MET A 447 38.05 17.67 -4.69
CA MET A 447 38.66 18.98 -5.00
C MET A 447 39.93 19.21 -4.17
N THR A 448 39.91 18.85 -2.88
CA THR A 448 41.09 18.96 -2.03
C THR A 448 42.22 18.04 -2.51
N MET A 449 41.92 16.78 -2.81
CA MET A 449 42.95 15.82 -3.23
C MET A 449 43.49 16.11 -4.63
N GLN A 450 42.67 16.58 -5.56
CA GLN A 450 43.14 17.03 -6.88
C GLN A 450 44.08 18.22 -6.76
N SER A 451 43.73 19.20 -5.92
CA SER A 451 44.58 20.38 -5.65
C SER A 451 45.92 19.95 -5.05
N TRP A 452 45.89 19.06 -4.05
CA TRP A 452 47.10 18.52 -3.44
C TRP A 452 47.98 17.74 -4.44
N GLN A 453 47.38 16.87 -5.27
CA GLN A 453 48.12 16.11 -6.28
C GLN A 453 48.79 17.01 -7.32
N GLN A 454 48.14 18.12 -7.71
CA GLN A 454 48.71 19.10 -8.63
C GLN A 454 49.95 19.77 -8.02
N VAL A 455 49.86 20.20 -6.76
CA VAL A 455 50.98 20.77 -6.02
C VAL A 455 52.10 19.75 -5.87
N HIS A 456 51.79 18.55 -5.39
CA HIS A 456 52.75 17.47 -5.20
C HIS A 456 53.52 17.16 -6.48
N LYS A 457 52.82 17.01 -7.61
CA LYS A 457 53.46 16.74 -8.91
C LYS A 457 54.42 17.85 -9.32
N ARG A 458 54.05 19.12 -9.10
CA ARG A 458 54.88 20.28 -9.45
C ARG A 458 56.10 20.41 -8.56
N VAL A 459 55.89 20.33 -7.24
CA VAL A 459 56.95 20.44 -6.24
C VAL A 459 57.93 19.29 -6.38
N LEU A 460 57.46 18.05 -6.54
CA LEU A 460 58.32 16.89 -6.76
C LEU A 460 59.17 17.04 -8.03
N ALA A 461 58.58 17.52 -9.13
CA ALA A 461 59.33 17.78 -10.36
C ALA A 461 60.40 18.87 -10.16
N ASN A 462 60.07 19.96 -9.45
CA ASN A 462 61.03 21.03 -9.15
C ASN A 462 62.17 20.53 -8.27
N ILE A 463 61.88 19.78 -7.21
CA ILE A 463 62.88 19.17 -6.33
C ILE A 463 63.76 18.19 -7.10
N THR A 464 63.17 17.35 -7.96
CA THR A 464 63.92 16.37 -8.76
C THR A 464 64.85 17.07 -9.75
N ALA A 465 64.38 18.13 -10.43
CA ALA A 465 65.19 18.92 -11.34
C ALA A 465 66.31 19.68 -10.61
N TYR A 466 66.03 20.22 -9.42
CA TYR A 466 67.02 20.87 -8.56
C TYR A 466 68.10 19.87 -8.14
N ASN A 467 67.71 18.71 -7.61
CA ASN A 467 68.63 17.65 -7.21
C ASN A 467 69.48 17.16 -8.39
N HIS A 468 68.89 17.02 -9.58
CA HIS A 468 69.64 16.60 -10.77
C HIS A 468 70.66 17.67 -11.21
N SER A 469 70.28 18.94 -11.19
CA SER A 469 71.15 20.06 -11.61
C SER A 469 72.25 20.40 -10.60
N HIS A 470 72.06 20.11 -9.31
CA HIS A 470 73.01 20.43 -8.23
C HIS A 470 73.77 19.20 -7.70
N GLY A 471 73.83 18.12 -8.48
CA GLY A 471 74.70 16.98 -8.17
C GLY A 471 74.17 16.04 -7.08
N GLY A 472 72.86 15.98 -6.84
CA GLY A 472 72.24 15.06 -5.88
C GLY A 472 72.58 13.58 -6.13
N HIS A 473 72.79 13.19 -7.40
CA HIS A 473 73.30 11.86 -7.73
C HIS A 473 74.75 11.64 -7.26
N GLN A 474 75.62 12.64 -7.39
CA GLN A 474 77.00 12.57 -6.91
C GLN A 474 77.04 12.50 -5.38
N ILE A 475 76.18 13.26 -4.69
CA ILE A 475 76.06 13.21 -3.22
C ILE A 475 75.59 11.82 -2.77
N SER A 476 74.62 11.23 -3.47
CA SER A 476 74.16 9.87 -3.17
C SER A 476 75.25 8.84 -3.42
N GLU A 477 75.99 8.92 -4.53
CA GLU A 477 77.11 8.02 -4.83
C GLU A 477 78.24 8.14 -3.80
N PHE A 478 78.61 9.36 -3.40
CA PHE A 478 79.59 9.58 -2.35
C PHE A 478 79.13 9.03 -1.01
N ARG A 479 77.83 9.15 -0.68
CA ARG A 479 77.27 8.58 0.54
C ARG A 479 77.38 7.05 0.54
N THR A 480 77.00 6.40 -0.56
CA THR A 480 77.13 4.94 -0.69
C THR A 480 78.59 4.48 -0.63
N GLN A 481 79.52 5.24 -1.23
CA GLN A 481 80.96 4.96 -1.11
C GLN A 481 81.45 5.10 0.33
N ILE A 482 81.07 6.17 1.02
CA ILE A 482 81.43 6.38 2.43
C ILE A 482 80.90 5.22 3.28
N GLU A 483 79.65 4.82 3.08
CA GLU A 483 79.01 3.74 3.82
C GLU A 483 79.69 2.39 3.56
N SER A 484 80.05 2.09 2.30
CA SER A 484 80.87 0.92 1.93
C SER A 484 82.23 0.94 2.62
N THR A 485 82.94 2.07 2.59
CA THR A 485 84.26 2.18 3.25
C THR A 485 84.17 2.05 4.77
N LEU A 486 83.10 2.57 5.39
CA LEU A 486 82.85 2.40 6.82
C LEU A 486 82.57 0.93 7.16
N GLN A 487 81.85 0.22 6.30
CA GLN A 487 81.55 -1.20 6.47
C GLN A 487 82.80 -2.06 6.31
N GLU A 488 83.66 -1.75 5.34
CA GLU A 488 84.99 -2.37 5.17
C GLU A 488 85.88 -2.10 6.38
N LEU A 489 85.95 -0.85 6.86
CA LEU A 489 86.70 -0.51 8.06
C LEU A 489 86.19 -1.27 9.29
N HIS A 490 84.87 -1.45 9.43
CA HIS A 490 84.27 -2.24 10.51
C HIS A 490 84.70 -3.71 10.43
N GLN A 491 84.65 -4.32 9.24
CA GLN A 491 85.12 -5.69 9.03
C GLN A 491 86.62 -5.86 9.32
N VAL A 492 87.43 -4.87 8.96
CA VAL A 492 88.87 -4.86 9.27
C VAL A 492 89.10 -4.72 10.78
N LEU A 493 88.29 -3.91 11.47
CA LEU A 493 88.35 -3.75 12.92
C LEU A 493 87.93 -5.03 13.66
N ASP A 494 86.87 -5.70 13.20
CA ASP A 494 86.42 -6.99 13.72
C ASP A 494 87.48 -8.07 13.51
N ALA A 495 88.12 -8.11 12.33
CA ALA A 495 89.23 -9.02 12.05
C ALA A 495 90.43 -8.76 12.96
N MET A 496 90.79 -7.48 13.21
CA MET A 496 91.87 -7.12 14.13
C MET A 496 91.52 -7.46 15.59
N GLN A 497 90.27 -7.29 16.02
CA GLN A 497 89.81 -7.72 17.35
C GLN A 497 89.84 -9.23 17.50
N SER A 498 89.47 -9.98 16.47
CA SER A 498 89.56 -11.45 16.47
C SER A 498 91.02 -11.91 16.61
N VAL A 499 91.95 -11.30 15.88
CA VAL A 499 93.39 -11.62 15.95
C VAL A 499 93.99 -11.20 17.30
N ALA A 500 93.55 -10.09 17.87
CA ALA A 500 93.98 -9.65 19.20
C ALA A 500 93.42 -10.56 20.32
N GLY A 501 92.20 -11.07 20.17
CA GLY A 501 91.61 -12.06 21.10
C GLY A 501 92.36 -13.38 21.11
N GLU A 502 92.76 -13.90 19.94
CA GLU A 502 93.54 -15.14 19.81
C GLU A 502 94.97 -15.03 20.38
N GLN A 503 95.53 -13.83 20.47
CA GLN A 503 96.83 -13.59 21.11
C GLN A 503 96.77 -13.55 22.64
N TYR A 504 95.61 -13.27 23.23
CA TYR A 504 95.44 -13.30 24.69
C TYR A 504 95.04 -14.69 25.24
N ASP A 505 94.46 -15.57 24.43
CA ASP A 505 94.14 -16.95 24.82
C ASP A 505 95.34 -17.92 24.69
N ASN A 506 96.44 -17.49 24.06
CA ASN A 506 97.67 -18.28 23.87
C ASN A 506 98.86 -17.78 24.71
N ALA A 507 98.64 -16.93 25.72
CA ALA A 507 99.67 -16.40 26.61
C ALA A 507 99.64 -17.02 28.02
#